data_AF-A0A447INE2-F1
#
_entry.id   AF-A0A447INE2-F1
#
_cell.length_a   1.000
_cell.length_b   1.000
_cell.length_c   1.000
_cell.angle_alpha   90.00
_cell.angle_beta   90.00
_cell.angle_gamma   90.00
#
_symmetry.space_group_name_H-M   'P 1'
#
loop_
_entity.id
_entity.type
_entity.pdbx_description
1 polymer ?
#
loop_
_entity_poly.entity_id
_entity_poly.type
_entity_poly.pdbx_seq_one_letter_code
_entity_poly.pdbx_strand_id
1 'polypeptide(L)'
;MTRNTALAATLALPLLLAACGTPQERCISGNTAEYRTVSRLLAEVEGNLARGYAWEERQVVRDRLTQCRSVWRDKDGRAVVGYEPCWRDYVDTERYRVPIDPAAEQRKRDNLAARKAQLSDRAAAVVQACREAFPEDQG
;
A
#
# COMPACT_ATOMS: atom_id res chain seq x y z
N MET A 1 8.42 -48.63 28.11
CA MET A 1 7.37 -47.69 27.68
C MET A 1 7.98 -46.31 27.56
N THR A 2 8.47 -45.96 26.37
CA THR A 2 9.07 -44.66 26.08
C THR A 2 8.49 -44.19 24.75
N ARG A 3 7.82 -43.04 24.83
CA ARG A 3 6.82 -42.54 23.89
C ARG A 3 7.46 -42.05 22.59
N ASN A 4 6.92 -42.49 21.46
CA ASN A 4 7.15 -41.93 20.13
C ASN A 4 6.64 -40.48 20.09
N THR A 5 7.51 -39.50 20.32
CA THR A 5 7.20 -38.06 20.17
C THR A 5 8.02 -37.40 19.05
N ALA A 6 8.52 -38.17 18.09
CA ALA A 6 9.30 -37.65 16.96
C ALA A 6 8.46 -37.37 15.70
N LEU A 7 7.20 -37.82 15.64
CA LEU A 7 6.33 -37.69 14.46
C LEU A 7 5.42 -36.44 14.46
N ALA A 8 5.40 -35.65 15.55
CA ALA A 8 4.50 -34.51 15.67
C ALA A 8 5.07 -33.17 15.14
N ALA A 9 6.37 -33.10 14.84
CA ALA A 9 7.03 -31.83 14.52
C ALA A 9 7.11 -31.52 13.00
N THR A 10 6.74 -32.45 12.12
CA THR A 10 6.91 -32.30 10.66
C THR A 10 5.67 -31.82 9.91
N LEU A 11 4.51 -31.67 10.57
CA LEU A 11 3.25 -31.27 9.92
C LEU A 11 2.91 -29.77 10.03
N ALA A 12 3.69 -28.98 10.77
CA ALA A 12 3.38 -27.57 11.00
C ALA A 12 4.06 -26.58 10.02
N LEU A 13 4.85 -27.07 9.05
CA LEU A 13 5.65 -26.21 8.17
C LEU A 13 4.98 -25.67 6.88
N PRO A 14 3.87 -26.21 6.32
CA PRO A 14 3.32 -25.66 5.07
C PRO A 14 2.54 -24.36 5.29
N LEU A 15 2.12 -24.03 6.51
CA LEU A 15 1.30 -22.84 6.81
C LEU A 15 2.09 -21.51 6.76
N LEU A 16 3.42 -21.54 6.72
CA LEU A 16 4.26 -20.34 6.73
C LEU A 16 4.67 -19.86 5.32
N LEU A 17 4.31 -20.58 4.25
CA LEU A 17 4.60 -20.20 2.86
C LEU A 17 3.49 -19.37 2.20
N ALA A 18 2.37 -19.13 2.88
CA ALA A 18 1.29 -18.26 2.40
C ALA A 18 1.69 -16.76 2.34
N ALA A 19 2.84 -16.38 2.89
CA ALA A 19 3.31 -14.98 2.91
C ALA A 19 3.60 -14.36 1.53
N CYS A 20 3.65 -15.16 0.45
CA CYS A 20 3.85 -14.70 -0.92
C CYS A 20 2.60 -14.86 -1.82
N GLY A 21 1.43 -15.07 -1.23
CA GLY A 21 0.15 -15.30 -1.92
C GLY A 21 0.03 -16.68 -2.57
N THR A 22 -1.19 -17.20 -2.62
CA THR A 22 -1.48 -18.52 -3.22
C THR A 22 -1.26 -18.52 -4.74
N PRO A 23 -1.07 -19.67 -5.39
CA PRO A 23 -1.02 -19.74 -6.85
C PRO A 23 -2.27 -19.14 -7.52
N GLN A 24 -3.44 -19.34 -6.91
CA GLN A 24 -4.70 -18.75 -7.37
C GLN A 24 -4.68 -17.22 -7.28
N GLU A 25 -4.28 -16.66 -6.13
CA GLU A 25 -4.20 -15.21 -5.93
C GLU A 25 -3.23 -14.55 -6.91
N ARG A 26 -2.08 -15.18 -7.20
CA ARG A 26 -1.11 -14.68 -8.19
C ARG A 26 -1.71 -14.68 -9.60
N CYS A 27 -2.42 -15.75 -9.98
CA CYS A 27 -3.11 -15.84 -11.26
C CYS A 27 -4.17 -14.73 -11.40
N ILE A 28 -5.03 -14.56 -10.39
CA ILE A 28 -6.10 -13.56 -10.41
C ILE A 28 -5.50 -12.15 -10.41
N SER A 29 -4.57 -11.86 -9.51
CA SER A 29 -4.00 -10.52 -9.36
C SER A 29 -3.27 -10.07 -10.62
N GLY A 30 -2.49 -10.94 -11.27
CA GLY A 30 -1.80 -10.64 -12.52
C GLY A 30 -2.76 -10.35 -13.66
N ASN A 31 -3.80 -11.17 -13.84
CA ASN A 31 -4.70 -11.04 -14.98
C ASN A 31 -5.83 -10.01 -14.81
N THR A 32 -6.12 -9.59 -13.57
CA THR A 32 -7.13 -8.56 -13.28
C THR A 32 -6.54 -7.18 -12.95
N ALA A 33 -5.21 -7.04 -13.04
CA ALA A 33 -4.50 -5.82 -12.65
C ALA A 33 -5.04 -4.56 -13.36
N GLU A 34 -5.30 -4.64 -14.66
CA GLU A 34 -5.84 -3.52 -15.43
C GLU A 34 -7.25 -3.15 -14.96
N TYR A 35 -8.15 -4.12 -14.83
CA TYR A 35 -9.51 -3.89 -14.34
C TYR A 35 -9.51 -3.21 -12.95
N ARG A 36 -8.67 -3.68 -12.03
CA ARG A 36 -8.54 -3.09 -10.69
C ARG A 36 -7.98 -1.67 -10.73
N THR A 37 -7.00 -1.42 -11.60
CA THR A 37 -6.41 -0.10 -11.79
C THR A 37 -7.44 0.89 -12.35
N VAL A 38 -8.14 0.53 -13.42
CA VAL A 38 -9.20 1.36 -14.02
C VAL A 38 -10.33 1.60 -13.02
N SER A 39 -10.72 0.58 -12.26
CA SER A 39 -11.77 0.72 -11.24
C SER A 39 -11.37 1.69 -10.11
N ARG A 40 -10.12 1.65 -9.67
CA ARG A 40 -9.58 2.59 -8.67
C ARG A 40 -9.55 4.02 -9.22
N LEU A 41 -9.04 4.20 -10.44
CA LEU A 41 -9.01 5.51 -11.09
C LEU A 41 -10.41 6.09 -11.29
N LEU A 42 -11.38 5.26 -11.67
CA LEU A 42 -12.78 5.68 -11.81
C LEU A 42 -13.33 6.19 -10.47
N ALA A 43 -13.15 5.43 -9.39
CA ALA A 43 -13.62 5.81 -8.06
C ALA A 43 -12.94 7.09 -7.55
N GLU A 44 -11.66 7.30 -7.89
CA GLU A 44 -10.93 8.53 -7.57
C GLU A 44 -11.54 9.75 -8.27
N VAL A 45 -11.75 9.66 -9.59
CA VAL A 45 -12.35 10.71 -10.41
C VAL A 45 -13.79 11.01 -9.98
N GLU A 46 -14.60 9.99 -9.70
CA GLU A 46 -15.95 10.15 -9.15
C GLU A 46 -15.93 10.87 -7.80
N GLY A 47 -14.97 10.53 -6.93
CA GLY A 47 -14.76 11.21 -5.67
C GLY A 47 -14.35 12.68 -5.84
N ASN A 48 -13.49 12.98 -6.82
CA ASN A 48 -13.07 14.35 -7.13
C ASN A 48 -14.24 15.19 -7.64
N LEU A 49 -15.04 14.65 -8.56
CA LEU A 49 -16.26 15.28 -9.06
C LEU A 49 -17.28 15.55 -7.94
N ALA A 50 -17.51 14.59 -7.05
CA ALA A 50 -18.46 14.72 -5.95
C ALA A 50 -18.07 15.81 -4.95
N ARG A 51 -16.76 16.03 -4.73
CA ARG A 51 -16.23 17.05 -3.82
C ARG A 51 -15.96 18.40 -4.49
N GLY A 52 -15.83 18.44 -5.81
CA GLY A 52 -15.47 19.63 -6.58
C GLY A 52 -13.98 20.01 -6.53
N TYR A 53 -13.11 19.12 -6.03
CA TYR A 53 -11.67 19.32 -5.98
C TYR A 53 -10.92 17.98 -5.92
N ALA A 54 -9.67 17.98 -6.37
CA ALA A 54 -8.74 16.87 -6.22
C ALA A 54 -7.89 17.06 -4.95
N TRP A 55 -7.40 15.95 -4.40
CA TRP A 55 -6.38 15.98 -3.35
C TRP A 55 -5.01 15.84 -3.99
N GLU A 56 -4.09 16.69 -3.61
CA GLU A 56 -2.67 16.54 -3.92
C GLU A 56 -1.84 16.60 -2.64
N GLU A 57 -0.64 16.05 -2.72
CA GLU A 57 0.33 16.05 -1.63
C GLU A 57 1.50 16.95 -2.01
N ARG A 58 1.95 17.78 -1.06
CA ARG A 58 3.17 18.56 -1.19
C ARG A 58 4.05 18.35 0.02
N GLN A 59 5.35 18.38 -0.22
CA GLN A 59 6.34 18.41 0.84
C GLN A 59 6.47 19.83 1.36
N VAL A 60 6.35 20.01 2.66
CA VAL A 60 6.57 21.29 3.35
C VAL A 60 7.69 21.11 4.36
N VAL A 61 8.65 22.04 4.36
CA VAL A 61 9.70 22.08 5.37
C VAL A 61 9.14 22.77 6.61
N ARG A 62 9.27 22.13 7.76
CA ARG A 62 8.83 22.66 9.04
C ARG A 62 9.94 22.51 10.06
N ASP A 63 9.95 23.40 11.05
CA ASP A 63 10.91 23.35 12.14
C ASP A 63 10.31 22.56 13.31
N ARG A 64 11.07 21.59 13.82
CA ARG A 64 10.72 20.87 15.05
C ARG A 64 11.82 20.99 16.07
N LEU A 65 11.44 21.34 17.29
CA LEU A 65 12.30 21.22 18.44
C LEU A 65 12.49 19.72 18.73
N THR A 66 13.74 19.26 18.69
CA THR A 66 14.14 17.89 18.97
C THR A 66 15.38 17.87 19.86
N GLN A 67 15.89 16.69 20.18
CA GLN A 67 17.11 16.50 20.95
C GLN A 67 18.27 16.18 20.00
N CYS A 68 19.25 17.08 19.91
CA CYS A 68 20.46 16.86 19.13
C CYS A 68 21.55 16.26 20.01
N ARG A 69 22.27 15.27 19.46
CA ARG A 69 23.48 14.74 20.08
C ARG A 69 24.58 15.80 20.07
N SER A 70 25.09 16.14 21.25
CA SER A 70 26.20 17.06 21.48
C SER A 70 27.32 16.34 22.23
N VAL A 71 28.57 16.81 22.07
CA VAL A 71 29.74 16.23 22.72
C VAL A 71 30.49 17.35 23.45
N TRP A 72 30.66 17.21 24.76
CA TRP A 72 31.43 18.14 25.60
C TRP A 72 32.49 17.40 26.41
N ARG A 73 33.34 18.15 27.10
CA ARG A 73 34.39 17.60 27.97
C ARG A 73 33.95 17.67 29.42
N ASP A 74 34.11 16.57 30.17
CA ASP A 74 33.93 16.59 31.62
C ASP A 74 35.10 17.29 32.31
N LYS A 75 35.00 17.43 33.64
CA LYS A 75 36.05 18.03 34.48
C LYS A 75 37.41 17.30 34.41
N ASP A 76 37.41 16.04 33.98
CA ASP A 76 38.61 15.21 33.83
C ASP A 76 39.13 15.23 32.37
N GLY A 77 38.55 16.05 31.49
CA GLY A 77 38.92 16.18 30.08
C GLY A 77 38.41 15.04 29.17
N ARG A 78 37.56 14.14 29.67
CA ARG A 78 36.98 13.05 28.87
C ARG A 78 35.81 13.55 28.03
N ALA A 79 35.69 13.02 26.81
CA ALA A 79 34.55 13.34 25.95
C ALA A 79 33.28 12.64 26.46
N VAL A 80 32.25 13.44 26.74
CA VAL A 80 30.93 12.97 27.17
C VAL A 80 29.92 13.33 26.10
N VAL A 81 29.06 12.36 25.78
CA VAL A 81 27.94 12.55 24.87
C VAL A 81 26.72 12.91 25.70
N GLY A 82 25.97 13.91 25.26
CA GLY A 82 24.59 14.05 25.70
C GLY A 82 23.73 14.76 24.68
N TYR A 83 22.60 15.26 25.14
CA TYR A 83 21.55 15.75 24.27
C TYR A 83 21.12 17.15 24.71
N GLU A 84 21.01 18.04 23.73
CA GLU A 84 20.51 19.39 23.94
C GLU A 84 19.33 19.67 23.00
N PRO A 85 18.33 20.48 23.44
CA PRO A 85 17.27 20.93 22.57
C PRO A 85 17.83 21.68 21.37
N CYS A 86 17.41 21.31 20.16
CA CYS A 86 17.80 21.94 18.91
C CYS A 86 16.61 22.02 17.95
N TRP A 87 16.59 23.04 17.10
CA TRP A 87 15.67 23.10 15.97
C TRP A 87 16.24 22.30 14.82
N ARG A 88 15.39 21.47 14.21
CA ARG A 88 15.71 20.73 13.00
C ARG A 88 14.58 20.88 12.00
N ASP A 89 14.98 21.17 10.77
CA ASP A 89 14.12 21.08 9.61
C ASP A 89 13.70 19.62 9.42
N TYR A 90 12.41 19.41 9.21
CA TYR A 90 11.86 18.14 8.80
C TYR A 90 10.90 18.36 7.63
N VAL A 91 10.87 17.37 6.75
CA VAL A 91 9.95 17.35 5.63
C VAL A 91 8.67 16.67 6.08
N ASP A 92 7.56 17.41 6.01
CA ASP A 92 6.22 16.90 6.25
C ASP A 92 5.47 16.76 4.91
N THR A 93 4.59 15.77 4.81
CA THR A 93 3.72 15.60 3.64
C THR A 93 2.34 16.15 3.98
N GLU A 94 2.01 17.30 3.40
CA GLU A 94 0.72 17.95 3.61
C GLU A 94 -0.21 17.71 2.43
N ARG A 95 -1.45 17.28 2.73
CA ARG A 95 -2.48 17.10 1.71
C ARG A 95 -3.32 18.35 1.55
N TYR A 96 -3.45 18.85 0.32
CA TYR A 96 -4.13 20.10 0.01
C TYR A 96 -5.10 19.93 -1.16
N ARG A 97 -6.07 20.86 -1.26
CA ARG A 97 -7.15 20.83 -2.25
C ARG A 97 -6.69 21.54 -3.51
N VAL A 98 -6.86 20.90 -4.67
CA VAL A 98 -6.54 21.47 -5.98
C VAL A 98 -7.81 21.58 -6.80
N PRO A 99 -8.07 22.74 -7.44
CA PRO A 99 -9.24 22.91 -8.29
C PRO A 99 -9.19 21.94 -9.47
N ILE A 100 -10.35 21.40 -9.83
CA ILE A 100 -10.53 20.57 -11.03
C ILE A 100 -11.25 21.37 -12.11
N ASP A 101 -11.04 21.02 -13.36
CA ASP A 101 -11.97 21.33 -14.45
C ASP A 101 -13.06 20.25 -14.46
N PRO A 102 -14.31 20.55 -14.06
CA PRO A 102 -15.36 19.55 -14.00
C PRO A 102 -15.64 18.90 -15.36
N ALA A 103 -15.53 19.63 -16.46
CA ALA A 103 -15.80 19.09 -17.79
C ALA A 103 -14.70 18.13 -18.24
N ALA A 104 -13.43 18.45 -17.96
CA ALA A 104 -12.33 17.52 -18.22
C ALA A 104 -12.41 16.27 -17.34
N GLU A 105 -12.71 16.44 -16.05
CA GLU A 105 -12.83 15.35 -15.09
C GLU A 105 -14.01 14.43 -15.45
N GLN A 106 -15.12 15.01 -15.92
CA GLN A 106 -16.27 14.31 -16.47
C GLN A 106 -15.88 13.42 -17.67
N ARG A 107 -15.15 13.96 -18.65
CA ARG A 107 -14.65 13.17 -19.79
C ARG A 107 -13.74 12.02 -19.37
N LYS A 108 -12.87 12.24 -18.38
CA LYS A 108 -12.01 11.17 -17.82
C LYS A 108 -12.87 10.06 -17.20
N ARG A 109 -13.88 10.42 -16.41
CA ARG A 109 -14.80 9.47 -15.79
C ARG A 109 -15.46 8.58 -16.84
N ASP A 110 -16.01 9.18 -17.89
CA ASP A 110 -16.76 8.44 -18.90
C ASP A 110 -15.85 7.49 -19.69
N ASN A 111 -14.62 7.91 -20.01
CA ASN A 111 -13.62 7.04 -20.63
C ASN A 111 -13.22 5.87 -19.72
N LEU A 112 -13.01 6.12 -18.42
CA LEU A 112 -12.69 5.08 -17.44
C LEU A 112 -13.85 4.11 -17.23
N ALA A 113 -15.08 4.61 -17.18
CA ALA A 113 -16.29 3.79 -17.06
C ALA A 113 -16.47 2.88 -18.28
N ALA A 114 -16.28 3.42 -19.50
CA ALA A 114 -16.31 2.64 -20.72
C ALA A 114 -15.22 1.56 -20.74
N ARG A 115 -13.98 1.90 -20.34
CA ARG A 115 -12.88 0.92 -20.27
C ARG A 115 -13.15 -0.15 -19.21
N LYS A 116 -13.68 0.21 -18.05
CA LYS A 116 -14.07 -0.73 -16.99
C LYS A 116 -15.10 -1.73 -17.49
N ALA A 117 -16.11 -1.25 -18.22
CA ALA A 117 -17.15 -2.10 -18.80
C ALA A 117 -16.54 -3.13 -19.78
N GLN A 118 -15.66 -2.70 -20.68
CA GLN A 118 -14.95 -3.61 -21.60
C GLN A 118 -14.11 -4.68 -20.88
N LEU A 119 -13.53 -4.35 -19.73
CA LEU A 119 -12.67 -5.26 -18.97
C LEU A 119 -13.45 -6.19 -18.03
N SER A 120 -14.71 -5.86 -17.70
CA SER A 120 -15.48 -6.55 -16.66
C SER A 120 -15.67 -8.04 -16.95
N ASP A 121 -16.18 -8.36 -18.15
CA ASP A 121 -16.49 -9.75 -18.52
C ASP A 121 -15.23 -10.60 -18.61
N ARG A 122 -14.16 -10.03 -19.19
CA ARG A 122 -12.85 -10.68 -19.26
C ARG A 122 -12.29 -10.93 -17.86
N ALA A 123 -12.37 -9.96 -16.96
CA ALA A 123 -11.87 -10.11 -15.59
C ALA A 123 -12.65 -11.22 -14.86
N ALA A 124 -13.97 -11.26 -14.99
CA ALA A 124 -14.81 -12.31 -14.40
C ALA A 124 -14.46 -13.70 -14.95
N ALA A 125 -14.30 -13.83 -16.27
CA ALA A 125 -13.93 -15.09 -16.90
C ALA A 125 -12.55 -15.59 -16.44
N VAL A 126 -11.56 -14.70 -16.36
CA VAL A 126 -10.22 -15.10 -15.89
C VAL A 126 -10.22 -15.47 -14.41
N VAL A 127 -11.02 -14.81 -13.58
CA VAL A 127 -11.17 -15.20 -12.17
C VAL A 127 -11.67 -16.65 -12.06
N GLN A 128 -12.69 -17.03 -12.83
CA GLN A 128 -13.18 -18.41 -12.83
C GLN A 128 -12.12 -19.39 -13.36
N ALA A 129 -11.47 -19.06 -14.48
CA ALA A 129 -10.42 -19.90 -15.04
C ALA A 129 -9.24 -20.10 -14.06
N CYS A 130 -8.83 -19.07 -13.33
CA CYS A 130 -7.79 -19.18 -12.30
C CYS A 130 -8.22 -20.05 -11.12
N ARG A 131 -9.50 -20.00 -10.70
CA ARG A 131 -10.04 -20.84 -9.62
C ARG A 131 -10.08 -22.32 -10.02
N GLU A 132 -10.43 -22.60 -11.26
CA GLU A 132 -10.44 -23.96 -11.83
C GLU A 132 -9.01 -24.51 -12.01
N ALA A 133 -8.09 -23.68 -12.51
CA ALA A 133 -6.70 -24.09 -12.71
C ALA A 133 -5.90 -24.24 -11.41
N PHE A 134 -6.26 -23.48 -10.37
CA PHE A 134 -5.61 -23.50 -9.06
C PHE A 134 -6.66 -23.57 -7.94
N PRO A 135 -7.26 -24.74 -7.69
CA PRO A 135 -8.16 -24.93 -6.56
C PRO A 135 -7.41 -24.70 -5.25
N GLU A 136 -8.02 -23.95 -4.33
CA GLU A 136 -7.50 -23.83 -2.97
C GLU A 136 -8.11 -24.94 -2.14
N ASP A 137 -7.25 -25.76 -1.51
CA ASP A 137 -7.70 -26.74 -0.53
C ASP A 137 -8.32 -25.97 0.64
N GLN A 138 -9.63 -26.13 0.83
CA GLN A 138 -10.30 -25.71 2.05
C GLN A 138 -9.82 -26.66 3.15
N GLY A 139 -8.75 -26.26 3.84
CA GLY A 139 -8.26 -26.94 5.04
C GLY A 139 -9.30 -26.94 6.16
#